data_AF-A0A2G2GKY1-F1
#
_entry.id   AF-A0A2G2GKY1-F1
#
_cell.length_a   1.000
_cell.length_b   1.000
_cell.length_c   1.000
_cell.angle_alpha   90.00
_cell.angle_beta   90.00
_cell.angle_gamma   90.00
#
_symmetry.space_group_name_H-M   'P 1'
#
loop_
_entity.id
_entity.type
_entity.pdbx_description
1 polymer ?
#
loop_
_entity_poly.entity_id
_entity_poly.type
_entity_poly.pdbx_seq_one_letter_code
_entity_poly.pdbx_strand_id
1 'polypeptide(L)'
;MLANSSIDNAASQAKTMFGEELIWLFIFGDLCTFTLFFFIFGHARTNNSVLYHASQAKLNVHFGSINTLLLLSSSWFVVRAASAARKGLIQKCTRALAGAFILGAGFAVFKIIEYIDKANAGISFSTNDFFLFYYLLTGLHFIHLLTGLSLIAYFIYNFRANGITRQNHATFESGAIFWHMVDLLWIVIFPLLYLLP
;
A
#
# COMPACT_ATOMS: atom_id res chain seq x y z
N MET A 1 -9.70 42.88 -17.10
CA MET A 1 -10.51 41.81 -16.48
C MET A 1 -10.35 40.45 -17.18
N LEU A 2 -10.18 40.38 -18.51
CA LEU A 2 -10.00 39.11 -19.25
C LEU A 2 -8.59 38.46 -19.15
N ALA A 3 -7.56 39.21 -18.75
CA ALA A 3 -6.19 38.68 -18.62
C ALA A 3 -5.94 37.94 -17.29
N ASN A 4 -6.75 38.19 -16.25
CA ASN A 4 -6.60 37.49 -14.97
C ASN A 4 -7.14 36.05 -15.06
N SER A 5 -8.26 35.85 -15.77
CA SER A 5 -8.89 34.54 -15.90
C SER A 5 -8.06 33.54 -16.70
N SER A 6 -7.21 33.99 -17.64
CA SER A 6 -6.31 33.12 -18.40
C SER A 6 -5.08 32.70 -17.59
N ILE A 7 -4.52 33.60 -16.78
CA ILE A 7 -3.39 33.31 -15.89
C ILE A 7 -3.84 32.40 -14.73
N ASP A 8 -5.02 32.66 -14.16
CA ASP A 8 -5.61 31.81 -13.10
C ASP A 8 -5.94 30.40 -13.63
N ASN A 9 -6.42 30.28 -14.87
CA ASN A 9 -6.63 28.99 -15.52
C ASN A 9 -5.32 28.27 -15.85
N ALA A 10 -4.29 28.97 -16.33
CA ALA A 10 -2.99 28.36 -16.62
C ALA A 10 -2.28 27.87 -15.34
N ALA A 11 -2.38 28.61 -14.24
CA ALA A 11 -1.85 28.21 -12.94
C ALA A 11 -2.62 27.02 -12.34
N SER A 12 -3.95 27.01 -12.47
CA SER A 12 -4.83 25.88 -12.12
C SER A 12 -4.50 24.61 -12.94
N GLN A 13 -4.26 24.79 -14.25
CA GLN A 13 -3.95 23.70 -15.18
C GLN A 13 -2.53 23.16 -14.99
N ALA A 14 -1.55 24.03 -14.68
CA ALA A 14 -0.20 23.60 -14.31
C ALA A 14 -0.18 22.86 -12.95
N LYS A 15 -0.96 23.33 -11.97
CA LYS A 15 -1.09 22.67 -10.65
C LYS A 15 -1.74 21.30 -10.73
N THR A 16 -2.64 21.09 -11.69
CA THR A 16 -3.30 19.79 -11.93
C THR A 16 -2.41 18.83 -12.72
N MET A 17 -1.66 19.31 -13.74
CA MET A 17 -0.67 18.47 -14.43
C MET A 17 0.46 18.00 -13.50
N PHE A 18 1.01 18.90 -12.68
CA PHE A 18 2.07 18.53 -11.74
C PHE A 18 1.60 17.54 -10.67
N GLY A 19 0.35 17.62 -10.20
CA GLY A 19 -0.13 16.75 -9.14
C GLY A 19 -0.22 15.28 -9.53
N GLU A 20 -0.72 14.99 -10.75
CA GLU A 20 -0.87 13.62 -11.23
C GLU A 20 0.46 13.00 -11.67
N GLU A 21 1.30 13.76 -12.37
CA GLU A 21 2.62 13.31 -12.82
C GLU A 21 3.53 12.95 -11.65
N LEU A 22 3.47 13.71 -10.55
CA LEU A 22 4.25 13.42 -9.34
C LEU A 22 3.80 12.12 -8.65
N ILE A 23 2.50 11.81 -8.63
CA ILE A 23 2.00 10.55 -8.06
C ILE A 23 2.54 9.36 -8.86
N TRP A 24 2.50 9.43 -10.19
CA TRP A 24 3.04 8.38 -11.04
C TRP A 24 4.55 8.22 -10.89
N LEU A 25 5.30 9.32 -10.90
CA LEU A 25 6.75 9.28 -10.68
C LEU A 25 7.10 8.66 -9.33
N PHE A 26 6.35 9.01 -8.29
CA PHE A 26 6.50 8.43 -6.95
C PHE A 26 6.23 6.92 -6.96
N ILE A 27 5.12 6.48 -7.57
CA ILE A 27 4.77 5.05 -7.71
C ILE A 27 5.88 4.27 -8.44
N PHE A 28 6.39 4.80 -9.56
CA PHE A 28 7.47 4.16 -10.30
C PHE A 28 8.78 4.13 -9.50
N GLY A 29 9.10 5.22 -8.78
CA GLY A 29 10.28 5.30 -7.91
C GLY A 29 10.23 4.27 -6.78
N ASP A 30 9.08 4.12 -6.14
CA ASP A 30 8.86 3.11 -5.10
C ASP A 30 9.01 1.69 -5.67
N LEU A 31 8.40 1.41 -6.82
CA LEU A 31 8.52 0.11 -7.49
C LEU A 31 9.98 -0.24 -7.81
N CYS A 32 10.76 0.72 -8.33
CA CYS A 32 12.19 0.54 -8.57
C CYS A 32 12.96 0.25 -7.28
N THR A 33 12.64 0.96 -6.20
CA THR A 33 13.27 0.78 -4.88
C THR A 33 12.99 -0.60 -4.30
N PHE A 34 11.73 -1.03 -4.30
CA PHE A 34 11.34 -2.38 -3.84
C PHE A 34 11.95 -3.47 -4.73
N THR A 35 11.98 -3.26 -6.05
CA THR A 35 12.61 -4.19 -6.99
C THR A 35 14.08 -4.38 -6.65
N LEU A 36 14.82 -3.28 -6.40
CA LEU A 36 16.21 -3.35 -5.96
C LEU A 36 16.37 -4.15 -4.66
N PHE A 37 15.53 -3.91 -3.65
CA PHE A 37 15.56 -4.68 -2.41
C PHE A 37 15.25 -6.17 -2.63
N PHE A 38 14.32 -6.52 -3.52
CA PHE A 38 14.01 -7.91 -3.86
C PHE A 38 15.20 -8.61 -4.52
N PHE A 39 15.90 -7.94 -5.43
CA PHE A 39 17.12 -8.48 -6.06
C PHE A 39 18.23 -8.70 -5.04
N ILE A 40 18.47 -7.72 -4.15
CA ILE A 40 19.49 -7.83 -3.10
C ILE A 40 19.15 -8.99 -2.15
N PHE A 41 17.89 -9.11 -1.72
CA PHE A 41 17.44 -10.20 -0.87
C PHE A 41 17.61 -11.57 -1.56
N GLY A 42 17.22 -11.67 -2.84
CA GLY A 42 17.39 -12.88 -3.64
C GLY A 42 18.85 -13.33 -3.73
N HIS A 43 19.77 -12.39 -3.94
CA HIS A 43 21.21 -12.66 -3.97
C HIS A 43 21.79 -12.99 -2.57
N ALA A 44 21.36 -12.29 -1.52
CA ALA A 44 21.81 -12.57 -0.15
C ALA A 44 21.38 -13.98 0.31
N ARG A 45 20.20 -14.43 -0.12
CA ARG A 45 19.68 -15.77 0.13
C ARG A 45 20.52 -16.88 -0.49
N THR A 46 21.02 -16.70 -1.72
CA THR A 46 21.84 -17.75 -2.38
C THR A 46 23.16 -18.00 -1.66
N ASN A 47 23.66 -17.00 -0.93
CA ASN A 47 24.93 -17.09 -0.21
C ASN A 47 24.80 -17.84 1.13
N ASN A 48 23.62 -17.81 1.78
CA ASN A 48 23.42 -18.36 3.13
C ASN A 48 22.06 -19.09 3.28
N SER A 49 21.77 -20.05 2.40
CA SER A 49 20.48 -20.76 2.36
C SER A 49 20.08 -21.40 3.69
N VAL A 50 21.02 -22.02 4.41
CA VAL A 50 20.78 -22.71 5.70
C VAL A 50 20.21 -21.76 6.77
N LEU A 51 20.77 -20.55 6.88
CA LEU A 51 20.33 -19.55 7.85
C LEU A 51 18.95 -18.96 7.48
N TYR A 52 18.68 -18.85 6.18
CA TYR A 52 17.41 -18.34 5.65
C TYR A 52 16.28 -19.33 5.91
N HIS A 53 16.48 -20.62 5.66
CA HIS A 53 15.49 -21.66 5.99
C HIS A 53 15.20 -21.72 7.51
N ALA A 54 16.23 -21.64 8.35
CA ALA A 54 16.08 -21.68 9.81
C ALA A 54 15.34 -20.45 10.36
N SER A 55 15.58 -19.28 9.76
CA SER A 55 14.89 -18.03 10.14
C SER A 55 13.45 -17.99 9.60
N GLN A 56 13.21 -18.55 8.41
CA GLN A 56 11.87 -18.68 7.83
C GLN A 56 10.97 -19.62 8.65
N ALA A 57 11.50 -20.73 9.18
CA ALA A 57 10.76 -21.62 10.06
C ALA A 57 10.25 -20.93 11.34
N LYS A 58 10.86 -19.80 11.73
CA LYS A 58 10.38 -18.98 12.85
C LYS A 58 9.22 -18.07 12.46
N LEU A 59 8.96 -17.82 11.18
CA LEU A 59 7.84 -17.01 10.71
C LEU A 59 6.55 -17.84 10.65
N ASN A 60 5.44 -17.23 11.02
CA ASN A 60 4.16 -17.92 11.02
C ASN A 60 3.41 -17.63 9.71
N VAL A 61 3.40 -18.63 8.83
CA VAL A 61 2.77 -18.56 7.50
C VAL A 61 1.27 -18.31 7.60
N HIS A 62 0.60 -18.72 8.67
CA HIS A 62 -0.85 -18.51 8.84
C HIS A 62 -1.19 -17.02 8.98
N PHE A 63 -0.42 -16.26 9.76
CA PHE A 63 -0.62 -14.81 9.88
C PHE A 63 -0.36 -14.11 8.54
N GLY A 64 0.68 -14.51 7.81
CA GLY A 64 0.94 -13.97 6.47
C GLY A 64 -0.19 -14.28 5.48
N SER A 65 -0.76 -15.49 5.53
CA SER A 65 -1.86 -15.92 4.64
C SER A 65 -3.15 -15.14 4.90
N ILE A 66 -3.52 -14.97 6.17
CA ILE A 66 -4.70 -14.18 6.57
C ILE A 66 -4.54 -12.73 6.11
N ASN A 67 -3.34 -12.16 6.31
CA ASN A 67 -3.01 -10.81 5.89
C ASN A 67 -3.15 -10.61 4.37
N THR A 68 -2.67 -11.55 3.57
CA THR A 68 -2.84 -11.52 2.12
C THR A 68 -4.32 -11.58 1.72
N LEU A 69 -5.12 -12.44 2.37
CA LEU A 69 -6.57 -12.50 2.10
C LEU A 69 -7.29 -11.19 2.45
N LEU A 70 -6.91 -10.55 3.57
CA LEU A 70 -7.46 -9.25 3.98
C LEU A 70 -7.13 -8.15 2.95
N LEU A 71 -5.89 -8.10 2.48
CA LEU A 71 -5.45 -7.12 1.49
C LEU A 71 -6.12 -7.32 0.12
N LEU A 72 -6.15 -8.56 -0.39
CA LEU A 72 -6.84 -8.88 -1.64
C LEU A 72 -8.33 -8.54 -1.57
N SER A 73 -8.97 -8.83 -0.43
CA SER A 73 -10.36 -8.44 -0.19
C SER A 73 -10.51 -6.92 -0.19
N SER A 74 -9.60 -6.19 0.45
CA SER A 74 -9.60 -4.72 0.48
C SER A 74 -9.47 -4.14 -0.93
N SER A 75 -8.56 -4.69 -1.73
CA SER A 75 -8.34 -4.33 -3.14
C SER A 75 -9.63 -4.45 -3.95
N TRP A 76 -10.38 -5.55 -3.78
CA TRP A 76 -11.68 -5.73 -4.42
C TRP A 76 -12.71 -4.67 -3.99
N PHE A 77 -12.72 -4.27 -2.72
CA PHE A 77 -13.59 -3.18 -2.25
C PHE A 77 -13.23 -1.83 -2.88
N VAL A 78 -11.94 -1.54 -3.10
CA VAL A 78 -11.50 -0.32 -3.80
C VAL A 78 -11.96 -0.30 -5.25
N VAL A 79 -11.90 -1.43 -5.96
CA VAL A 79 -12.45 -1.54 -7.33
C VAL A 79 -13.96 -1.28 -7.35
N ARG A 80 -14.70 -1.82 -6.37
CA ARG A 80 -16.14 -1.55 -6.24
C ARG A 80 -16.42 -0.09 -5.93
N ALA A 81 -15.60 0.55 -5.11
CA ALA A 81 -15.69 1.98 -4.84
C ALA A 81 -15.48 2.80 -6.12
N ALA A 82 -14.45 2.49 -6.91
CA ALA A 82 -14.20 3.14 -8.19
C ALA A 82 -15.35 2.97 -9.19
N SER A 83 -15.92 1.76 -9.29
CA SER A 83 -17.10 1.56 -10.12
C SER A 83 -18.32 2.35 -9.63
N ALA A 84 -18.50 2.52 -8.32
CA ALA A 84 -19.59 3.31 -7.76
C ALA A 84 -19.35 4.82 -7.95
N ALA A 85 -18.10 5.26 -7.86
CA ALA A 85 -17.70 6.64 -8.11
C ALA A 85 -18.01 7.06 -9.55
N ARG A 86 -17.68 6.22 -10.53
CA ARG A 86 -18.02 6.43 -11.96
C ARG A 86 -19.52 6.56 -12.23
N LYS A 87 -20.35 5.92 -11.41
CA LYS A 87 -21.83 5.99 -11.51
C LYS A 87 -22.44 7.13 -10.69
N GLY A 88 -21.62 7.96 -10.03
CA GLY A 88 -22.07 9.03 -9.13
C GLY A 88 -22.74 8.54 -7.84
N LEU A 89 -22.61 7.25 -7.51
CA LEU A 89 -23.29 6.64 -6.35
C LEU A 89 -22.46 6.80 -5.07
N ILE A 90 -22.49 8.00 -4.49
CA ILE A 90 -21.67 8.41 -3.33
C ILE A 90 -21.82 7.44 -2.13
N GLN A 91 -23.05 7.04 -1.80
CA GLN A 91 -23.29 6.13 -0.67
C GLN A 91 -22.66 4.75 -0.89
N LYS A 92 -22.73 4.21 -2.10
CA LYS A 92 -22.12 2.90 -2.42
C LYS A 92 -20.60 3.01 -2.46
N CYS A 93 -20.08 4.13 -2.97
CA CYS A 93 -18.64 4.41 -3.00
C CYS A 93 -18.06 4.49 -1.58
N THR A 94 -18.64 5.33 -0.72
CA THR A 94 -18.14 5.54 0.66
C THR A 94 -18.27 4.28 1.53
N ARG A 95 -19.34 3.49 1.36
CA ARG A 95 -19.46 2.17 2.03
C ARG A 95 -18.41 1.17 1.57
N ALA A 96 -18.11 1.13 0.27
CA ALA A 96 -17.07 0.25 -0.25
C ALA A 96 -15.69 0.68 0.24
N LEU A 97 -15.38 1.98 0.25
CA LEU A 97 -14.13 2.51 0.80
C LEU A 97 -14.00 2.25 2.31
N ALA A 98 -15.08 2.37 3.08
CA ALA A 98 -15.06 2.03 4.49
C ALA A 98 -14.75 0.53 4.71
N GLY A 99 -15.30 -0.35 3.87
CA GLY A 99 -14.94 -1.78 3.88
C GLY A 99 -13.46 -2.01 3.59
N ALA A 100 -12.92 -1.35 2.55
CA ALA A 100 -11.49 -1.41 2.23
C ALA A 100 -10.61 -0.92 3.39
N PHE A 101 -10.99 0.19 4.03
CA PHE A 101 -10.29 0.76 5.18
C PHE A 101 -10.26 -0.20 6.37
N ILE A 102 -11.40 -0.81 6.73
CA ILE A 102 -11.48 -1.75 7.85
C ILE A 102 -10.57 -2.97 7.60
N LEU A 103 -10.58 -3.50 6.38
CA LEU A 103 -9.74 -4.65 6.02
C LEU A 103 -8.25 -4.30 6.06
N GLY A 104 -7.86 -3.13 5.54
CA GLY A 104 -6.47 -2.66 5.60
C GLY A 104 -6.03 -2.33 7.03
N ALA A 105 -6.90 -1.76 7.87
CA ALA A 105 -6.63 -1.55 9.28
C ALA A 105 -6.49 -2.88 10.03
N GLY A 106 -7.30 -3.89 9.70
CA GLY A 106 -7.15 -5.24 10.21
C GLY A 106 -5.78 -5.82 9.91
N PHE A 107 -5.32 -5.73 8.66
CA PHE A 107 -3.95 -6.11 8.28
C PHE A 107 -2.91 -5.40 9.16
N ALA A 108 -3.07 -4.08 9.37
CA ALA A 108 -2.11 -3.33 10.17
C ALA A 108 -2.04 -3.82 11.63
N VAL A 109 -3.19 -4.13 12.24
CA VAL A 109 -3.26 -4.68 13.59
C VAL A 109 -2.59 -6.05 13.68
N PHE A 110 -2.90 -6.97 12.76
CA PHE A 110 -2.26 -8.29 12.73
C PHE A 110 -0.73 -8.17 12.60
N LYS A 111 -0.24 -7.21 11.82
CA LYS A 111 1.20 -6.97 11.69
C LYS A 111 1.86 -6.40 12.92
N ILE A 112 1.19 -5.49 13.63
CA ILE A 112 1.69 -4.98 14.90
C ILE A 112 1.81 -6.12 15.92
N ILE A 113 0.81 -7.00 16.00
CA ILE A 113 0.84 -8.17 16.89
C ILE A 113 2.04 -9.07 16.55
N GLU A 114 2.23 -9.39 15.26
CA GLU A 114 3.38 -10.20 14.81
C GLU A 114 4.72 -9.55 15.17
N TYR A 115 4.84 -8.21 15.05
CA TYR A 115 6.06 -7.50 15.43
C TYR A 115 6.33 -7.55 16.93
N ILE A 116 5.29 -7.39 17.76
CA ILE A 116 5.40 -7.49 19.22
C ILE A 116 5.83 -8.90 19.62
N ASP A 117 5.23 -9.94 19.04
CA ASP A 117 5.59 -11.33 19.30
C ASP A 117 7.05 -11.61 18.93
N LYS A 118 7.55 -11.06 17.82
CA LYS A 118 8.96 -11.20 17.41
C LYS A 118 9.92 -10.44 18.32
N ALA A 119 9.55 -9.23 18.75
CA ALA A 119 10.33 -8.45 19.69
C ALA A 119 10.43 -9.16 21.05
N ASN A 120 9.32 -9.73 21.54
CA ASN A 120 9.29 -10.54 22.76
C ASN A 120 10.14 -11.81 22.65
N ALA A 121 10.27 -12.39 21.46
CA ALA A 121 11.16 -13.52 21.17
C ALA A 121 12.66 -13.12 21.07
N GLY A 122 13.01 -11.85 21.31
CA GLY A 122 14.38 -11.34 21.21
C GLY A 122 14.90 -11.24 19.77
N ILE A 123 14.01 -11.31 18.78
CA ILE A 123 14.36 -11.19 17.36
C ILE A 123 14.29 -9.71 16.99
N SER A 124 15.43 -9.16 16.62
CA SER A 124 15.59 -7.75 16.22
C SER A 124 16.23 -7.65 14.84
N PHE A 125 16.35 -6.43 14.33
CA PHE A 125 17.04 -6.09 13.07
C PHE A 125 18.51 -6.51 13.06
N SER A 126 19.14 -6.67 14.23
CA SER A 126 20.53 -7.11 14.38
C SER A 126 20.69 -8.63 14.53
N THR A 127 19.62 -9.41 14.56
CA THR A 127 19.71 -10.85 14.83
C THR A 127 20.39 -11.59 13.68
N ASN A 128 19.97 -11.35 12.43
CA ASN A 128 20.54 -11.97 11.23
C ASN A 128 20.18 -11.12 9.99
N ASP A 129 20.94 -11.27 8.90
CA ASP A 129 20.67 -10.61 7.61
C ASP A 129 19.23 -10.84 7.11
N PHE A 130 18.69 -12.05 7.30
CA PHE A 130 17.29 -12.34 6.95
C PHE A 130 16.30 -11.46 7.71
N PHE A 131 16.48 -11.29 9.02
CA PHE A 131 15.58 -10.47 9.83
C PHE A 131 15.75 -8.98 9.53
N LEU A 132 16.96 -8.53 9.20
CA LEU A 132 17.20 -7.17 8.70
C LEU A 132 16.36 -6.89 7.45
N PHE A 133 16.44 -7.73 6.43
CA PHE A 133 15.65 -7.57 5.20
C PHE A 133 14.16 -7.74 5.44
N TYR A 134 13.76 -8.68 6.31
CA TYR A 134 12.37 -8.84 6.73
C TYR A 134 11.82 -7.51 7.27
N TYR A 135 12.44 -6.95 8.32
CA TYR A 135 11.98 -5.71 8.94
C TYR A 135 12.03 -4.50 7.99
N LEU A 136 13.03 -4.43 7.10
CA LEU A 136 13.10 -3.36 6.10
C LEU A 136 11.97 -3.46 5.07
N LEU A 137 11.78 -4.63 4.44
CA LEU A 137 10.76 -4.83 3.41
C LEU A 137 9.35 -4.70 3.98
N THR A 138 9.06 -5.37 5.09
CA THR A 138 7.73 -5.32 5.70
C THR A 138 7.48 -4.00 6.39
N GLY A 139 8.50 -3.36 6.97
CA GLY A 139 8.41 -2.04 7.60
C GLY A 139 8.14 -0.94 6.58
N LEU A 140 8.90 -0.89 5.49
CA LEU A 140 8.64 0.05 4.39
C LEU A 140 7.24 -0.16 3.84
N HIS A 141 6.86 -1.40 3.52
CA HIS A 141 5.50 -1.70 3.05
C HIS A 141 4.42 -1.24 4.03
N PHE A 142 4.63 -1.45 5.33
CA PHE A 142 3.69 -1.03 6.38
C PHE A 142 3.49 0.50 6.38
N ILE A 143 4.55 1.28 6.20
CA ILE A 143 4.44 2.74 6.07
C ILE A 143 3.59 3.12 4.85
N HIS A 144 3.81 2.47 3.70
CA HIS A 144 3.01 2.74 2.49
C HIS A 144 1.53 2.37 2.68
N LEU A 145 1.26 1.27 3.39
CA LEU A 145 -0.09 0.87 3.76
C LEU A 145 -0.78 1.91 4.66
N LEU A 146 -0.07 2.45 5.66
CA LEU A 146 -0.59 3.54 6.49
C LEU A 146 -0.89 4.79 5.66
N THR A 147 0.01 5.19 4.75
CA THR A 147 -0.22 6.30 3.82
C THR A 147 -1.46 6.06 2.95
N GLY A 148 -1.64 4.84 2.45
CA GLY A 148 -2.83 4.45 1.70
C GLY A 148 -4.11 4.52 2.53
N LEU A 149 -4.06 4.12 3.81
CA LEU A 149 -5.22 4.15 4.70
C LEU A 149 -5.63 5.59 4.98
N SER A 150 -4.66 6.47 5.23
CA SER A 150 -4.90 7.91 5.35
C SER A 150 -5.55 8.49 4.10
N LEU A 151 -5.11 8.05 2.91
CA LEU A 151 -5.68 8.50 1.63
C LEU A 151 -7.13 8.01 1.44
N ILE A 152 -7.44 6.75 1.76
CA ILE A 152 -8.82 6.22 1.73
C ILE A 152 -9.71 6.99 2.71
N ALA A 153 -9.23 7.25 3.93
CA ALA A 153 -9.97 8.02 4.92
C ALA A 153 -10.27 9.45 4.42
N TYR A 154 -9.28 10.10 3.79
CA TYR A 154 -9.46 11.40 3.14
C TYR A 154 -10.55 11.37 2.07
N PHE A 155 -10.55 10.38 1.18
CA PHE A 155 -11.58 10.26 0.13
C PHE A 155 -12.98 9.99 0.70
N ILE A 156 -13.09 9.17 1.76
CA ILE A 156 -14.36 8.95 2.46
C ILE A 156 -14.90 10.28 3.00
N TYR A 157 -14.05 11.08 3.66
CA TYR A 157 -14.45 12.38 4.19
C TYR A 157 -14.86 13.35 3.07
N ASN A 158 -14.00 13.49 2.05
CA ASN A 158 -14.22 14.41 0.94
C ASN A 158 -15.49 14.08 0.14
N PHE A 159 -15.75 12.81 -0.18
CA PHE A 159 -16.95 12.42 -0.92
C PHE A 159 -18.24 12.59 -0.11
N ARG A 160 -18.17 12.51 1.22
CA ARG A 160 -19.33 12.79 2.08
C ARG A 160 -19.64 14.27 2.19
N ALA A 161 -18.61 15.13 2.21
CA ALA A 161 -18.76 16.57 2.37
C ALA A 161 -19.07 17.29 1.05
N ASN A 162 -18.31 16.97 0.00
CA ASN A 162 -18.28 17.74 -1.25
C ASN A 162 -18.88 17.00 -2.46
N GLY A 163 -19.25 15.72 -2.30
CA GLY A 163 -19.69 14.87 -3.40
C GLY A 163 -18.57 14.48 -4.36
N ILE A 164 -18.96 13.87 -5.50
CA ILE A 164 -18.00 13.40 -6.52
C ILE A 164 -17.90 14.47 -7.62
N THR A 165 -16.82 15.25 -7.59
CA THR A 165 -16.45 16.20 -8.65
C THR A 165 -15.49 15.52 -9.65
N ARG A 166 -15.46 15.99 -10.91
CA ARG A 166 -14.56 15.46 -11.96
C ARG A 166 -13.08 15.45 -11.54
N GLN A 167 -12.63 16.50 -10.86
CA GLN A 167 -11.25 16.59 -10.34
C GLN A 167 -10.99 15.58 -9.21
N ASN A 168 -11.92 15.47 -8.25
CA ASN A 168 -11.80 14.50 -7.16
C ASN A 168 -11.82 13.05 -7.66
N HIS A 169 -12.51 12.79 -8.78
CA HIS A 169 -12.54 11.47 -9.41
C HIS A 169 -11.18 11.07 -9.99
N ALA A 170 -10.50 11.97 -10.70
CA ALA A 170 -9.17 11.70 -11.24
C ALA A 170 -8.14 11.45 -10.12
N THR A 171 -8.12 12.31 -9.10
CA THR A 171 -7.26 12.10 -7.91
C THR A 171 -7.58 10.80 -7.18
N PHE A 172 -8.86 10.43 -7.11
CA PHE A 172 -9.30 9.16 -6.54
C PHE A 172 -8.82 7.95 -7.34
N GLU A 173 -8.87 7.99 -8.68
CA GLU A 173 -8.34 6.93 -9.53
C GLU A 173 -6.84 6.74 -9.31
N SER A 174 -6.06 7.82 -9.26
CA SER A 174 -4.63 7.77 -8.92
C SER A 174 -4.38 7.18 -7.53
N GLY A 175 -5.21 7.55 -6.54
CA GLY A 175 -5.13 6.97 -5.19
C GLY A 175 -5.51 5.49 -5.12
N ALA A 176 -6.47 5.06 -5.93
CA ALA A 176 -6.81 3.64 -6.06
C ALA A 176 -5.66 2.85 -6.69
N ILE A 177 -5.00 3.39 -7.71
CA ILE A 177 -3.81 2.77 -8.33
C ILE A 177 -2.68 2.64 -7.30
N PHE A 178 -2.44 3.67 -6.48
CA PHE A 178 -1.48 3.59 -5.38
C PHE A 178 -1.82 2.46 -4.41
N TRP A 179 -3.08 2.33 -3.99
CA TRP A 179 -3.52 1.23 -3.12
C TRP A 179 -3.29 -0.15 -3.74
N HIS A 180 -3.61 -0.31 -5.02
CA HIS A 180 -3.36 -1.55 -5.77
C HIS A 180 -1.87 -1.86 -5.91
N MET A 181 -1.01 -0.85 -6.08
CA MET A 181 0.43 -1.04 -6.10
C MET A 181 0.94 -1.56 -4.75
N VAL A 182 0.46 -0.99 -3.63
CA VAL A 182 0.82 -1.46 -2.28
C VAL A 182 0.40 -2.92 -2.09
N ASP A 183 -0.81 -3.29 -2.52
CA ASP A 183 -1.30 -4.68 -2.49
C ASP A 183 -0.39 -5.61 -3.33
N LEU A 184 -0.01 -5.20 -4.55
CA LEU A 184 0.90 -5.96 -5.41
C LEU A 184 2.25 -6.19 -4.76
N LEU A 185 2.83 -5.17 -4.11
CA LEU A 185 4.09 -5.32 -3.37
C LEU A 185 3.96 -6.39 -2.27
N TRP A 186 2.84 -6.43 -1.55
CA TRP A 186 2.60 -7.45 -0.53
C TRP A 186 2.53 -8.86 -1.12
N ILE A 187 1.85 -9.01 -2.25
CA ILE A 187 1.74 -10.30 -2.98
C ILE A 187 3.12 -10.83 -3.38
N VAL A 188 4.12 -9.97 -3.59
CA VAL A 188 5.51 -10.38 -3.86
C VAL A 188 6.28 -10.63 -2.57
N ILE A 189 6.15 -9.75 -1.57
CA ILE A 189 6.85 -9.86 -0.27
C ILE A 189 6.46 -11.14 0.47
N PHE A 190 5.17 -11.46 0.51
CA PHE A 190 4.65 -12.61 1.24
C PHE A 190 5.30 -13.94 0.81
N PRO A 191 5.27 -14.37 -0.47
CA PRO A 191 5.90 -15.61 -0.87
C PRO A 191 7.43 -15.57 -0.74
N LEU A 192 8.05 -14.40 -0.97
CA LEU A 192 9.49 -14.23 -0.86
C LEU A 192 10.01 -14.47 0.56
N LEU A 193 9.25 -14.04 1.57
CA LEU A 193 9.63 -14.16 2.99
C LEU A 193 9.04 -15.40 3.68
N TYR A 194 7.84 -15.84 3.30
CA TYR A 194 7.08 -16.87 4.03
C TYR A 194 6.96 -18.22 3.29
N LEU A 195 6.79 -18.26 1.96
CA LEU A 195 6.54 -19.52 1.24
C LEU A 195 7.74 -20.15 0.56
N LEU A 196 8.66 -19.37 -0.02
CA LEU A 196 9.74 -19.93 -0.82
C LEU A 196 10.79 -20.54 0.11
N PRO A 197 10.98 -21.88 0.13
CA PRO A 197 12.00 -22.53 0.95
C PRO A 197 13.38 -22.16 0.43
#